data_AF-A0A954LL82-F1
#
_entry.id   AF-A0A954LL82-F1
#
_cell.length_a   1.000
_cell.length_b   1.000
_cell.length_c   1.000
_cell.angle_alpha   90.00
_cell.angle_beta   90.00
_cell.angle_gamma   90.00
#
_symmetry.space_group_name_H-M   'P 1'
#
loop_
_entity.id
_entity.type
_entity.pdbx_description
1 polymer ?
#
loop_
_entity_poly.entity_id
_entity_poly.type
_entity_poly.pdbx_seq_one_letter_code
_entity_poly.pdbx_strand_id
1 'polypeptide(L)'
;VDISEADTHPKMKDYYFGNLTADRVTFSTGRDLELVPKSAHGPLNFFIYPHIELRGEVLPSENIELQFEFKEKSEKRERMGIEPTER
;
A
#
# COMPACT_ATOMS: atom_id res chain seq x y z
N VAL A 1 -10.71 3.26 4.12
CA VAL A 1 -11.85 2.39 4.49
C VAL A 1 -11.38 0.96 4.35
N ASP A 2 -11.42 0.20 5.43
CA ASP A 2 -11.07 -1.23 5.48
C ASP A 2 -12.30 -2.03 5.93
N ILE A 3 -13.02 -2.58 4.96
CA ILE A 3 -14.36 -3.14 5.19
C ILE A 3 -14.25 -4.53 5.84
N SER A 4 -13.23 -5.30 5.50
CA SER A 4 -12.95 -6.62 6.10
C SER A 4 -12.68 -6.52 7.59
N GLU A 5 -11.88 -5.54 8.02
CA GLU A 5 -11.58 -5.34 9.44
C GLU A 5 -12.77 -4.79 10.21
N ALA A 6 -13.60 -3.94 9.60
CA ALA A 6 -14.82 -3.44 10.22
C ALA A 6 -15.85 -4.55 10.48
N ASP A 7 -15.93 -5.55 9.61
CA ASP A 7 -16.82 -6.71 9.76
C ASP A 7 -16.31 -7.66 10.85
N THR A 8 -14.99 -7.87 10.90
CA THR A 8 -14.32 -8.71 11.91
C THR A 8 -14.28 -8.06 13.29
N HIS A 9 -14.23 -6.73 13.36
CA HIS A 9 -14.15 -5.94 14.60
C HIS A 9 -15.27 -4.88 14.68
N PRO A 10 -16.54 -5.26 14.94
CA PRO A 10 -17.70 -4.36 14.86
C PRO A 10 -17.61 -3.12 15.77
N LYS A 11 -16.89 -3.22 16.90
CA LYS A 11 -16.67 -2.11 17.83
C LYS A 11 -15.72 -1.04 17.30
N MET A 12 -14.93 -1.34 16.26
CA MET A 12 -14.02 -0.41 15.61
C MET A 12 -14.52 -0.01 14.21
N LYS A 13 -15.81 -0.26 13.91
CA LYS A 13 -16.41 0.07 12.62
C LYS A 13 -16.16 1.52 12.21
N ASP A 14 -16.41 2.49 13.09
CA ASP A 14 -16.21 3.90 12.78
C ASP A 14 -14.73 4.28 12.58
N TYR A 15 -13.82 3.54 13.22
CA TYR A 15 -12.37 3.72 12.99
C TYR A 15 -11.96 3.23 11.60
N TYR A 16 -12.41 2.03 11.20
CA TYR A 16 -12.11 1.47 9.88
C TYR A 16 -12.90 2.14 8.74
N PHE A 17 -14.06 2.74 9.03
CA PHE A 17 -14.84 3.58 8.13
C PHE A 17 -14.40 5.05 8.18
N GLY A 18 -13.33 5.38 7.45
CA GLY A 18 -12.97 6.77 7.16
C GLY A 18 -11.53 7.13 7.50
N ASN A 19 -10.86 6.36 8.36
CA ASN A 19 -9.43 6.56 8.62
C ASN A 19 -8.54 5.75 7.68
N LEU A 20 -7.31 6.23 7.53
CA LEU A 20 -6.19 5.44 7.04
C LEU A 20 -5.66 4.65 8.24
N THR A 21 -5.74 3.32 8.17
CA THR A 21 -5.21 2.44 9.21
C THR A 21 -3.68 2.49 9.23
N ALA A 22 -3.09 2.19 10.39
CA ALA A 22 -1.64 2.19 10.57
C ALA A 22 -0.92 1.15 9.69
N ASP A 23 -1.62 0.09 9.28
CA ASP A 23 -1.08 -1.02 8.49
C ASP A 23 -1.10 -0.75 6.97
N ARG A 24 -1.32 0.50 6.55
CA ARG A 24 -1.37 0.87 5.15
C ARG A 24 0.00 1.30 4.63
N VAL A 25 0.47 0.65 3.57
CA VAL A 25 1.72 1.00 2.88
C VAL A 25 1.43 1.76 1.59
N THR A 26 2.05 2.93 1.43
CA THR A 26 1.97 3.72 0.19
C THR A 26 3.19 3.43 -0.69
N PHE A 27 2.95 2.97 -1.91
CA PHE A 27 4.00 2.64 -2.88
C PHE A 27 4.38 3.79 -3.82
N SER A 28 3.39 4.58 -4.25
CA SER A 28 3.61 5.72 -5.13
C SER A 28 2.71 6.89 -4.74
N THR A 29 3.19 8.10 -5.00
CA THR A 29 2.48 9.35 -4.70
C THR A 29 2.52 10.28 -5.92
N GLY A 30 1.40 10.91 -6.25
CA GLY A 30 1.28 11.82 -7.39
C GLY A 30 0.77 11.15 -8.66
N ARG A 31 1.00 11.80 -9.81
CA ARG A 31 0.67 11.34 -11.16
C ARG A 31 1.87 11.58 -12.07
N ASP A 32 1.91 10.90 -13.22
CA ASP A 32 2.93 11.10 -14.26
C ASP A 32 4.36 10.99 -13.71
N LEU A 33 4.63 9.87 -13.04
CA LEU A 33 5.93 9.54 -12.43
C LEU A 33 7.00 9.39 -13.53
N GLU A 34 7.98 10.29 -13.56
CA GLU A 34 9.16 10.15 -14.41
C GLU A 34 10.14 9.13 -13.79
N LEU A 35 10.36 8.02 -14.49
CA LEU A 35 11.35 7.02 -14.09
C LEU A 35 12.77 7.49 -14.38
N VAL A 36 13.72 7.01 -13.58
CA VAL A 36 15.16 7.14 -13.83
C VAL A 36 15.76 5.73 -13.85
N PRO A 37 16.25 5.25 -15.02
CA PRO A 37 16.29 5.92 -16.33
C PRO A 37 14.88 6.17 -16.93
N LYS A 38 14.79 7.12 -17.87
CA LYS A 38 13.53 7.46 -18.53
C LYS A 38 12.99 6.26 -19.30
N SER A 39 11.72 5.94 -19.04
CA SER A 39 10.95 4.96 -19.79
C SER A 39 10.79 5.40 -21.24
N ALA A 40 10.89 4.45 -22.18
CA ALA A 40 10.56 4.67 -23.59
C ALA A 40 9.06 4.96 -23.81
N HIS A 41 8.21 4.61 -22.83
CA HIS A 41 6.75 4.74 -22.88
C HIS A 41 6.23 5.97 -22.14
N GLY A 42 7.14 6.81 -21.64
CA GLY A 42 6.80 8.04 -20.91
C GLY A 42 6.51 7.81 -19.42
N PRO A 43 5.89 8.78 -18.74
CA PRO A 43 5.64 8.71 -17.31
C PRO A 43 4.62 7.64 -16.92
N LEU A 44 4.76 7.05 -15.73
CA LEU A 44 3.81 6.08 -15.19
C LEU A 44 2.82 6.72 -14.23
N ASN A 45 1.56 6.29 -14.24
CA ASN A 45 0.58 6.75 -13.25
C ASN A 45 0.76 6.09 -11.87
N PHE A 46 1.25 4.83 -11.84
CA PHE A 46 1.51 4.09 -10.62
C PHE A 46 2.76 3.24 -10.80
N PHE A 47 3.57 3.12 -9.73
CA PHE A 47 4.76 2.28 -9.73
C PHE A 47 4.76 1.37 -8.50
N ILE A 48 4.01 0.27 -8.61
CA ILE A 48 3.79 -0.71 -7.54
C ILE A 48 4.38 -2.06 -7.94
N TYR A 49 4.29 -2.41 -9.23
CA TYR A 49 4.86 -3.62 -9.80
C TYR A 49 6.18 -3.31 -10.52
N PRO A 50 7.07 -4.30 -10.66
CA PRO A 50 8.27 -4.17 -11.48
C PRO A 50 7.91 -3.67 -12.89
N HIS A 51 8.61 -2.61 -13.31
CA HIS A 51 8.54 -2.07 -14.66
C HIS A 51 9.89 -2.30 -15.32
N ILE A 52 9.94 -3.25 -16.25
CA ILE A 52 11.18 -3.71 -16.89
C ILE A 52 11.09 -3.40 -18.37
N GLU A 53 12.10 -2.70 -18.89
CA GLU A 53 12.23 -2.42 -20.32
C GLU A 53 13.47 -3.10 -20.91
N LEU A 54 13.26 -3.89 -21.95
CA LEU A 54 14.32 -4.52 -22.72
C LEU A 54 14.32 -3.93 -24.13
N ARG A 55 15.39 -3.17 -24.45
CA ARG A 55 15.52 -2.49 -25.75
C ARG A 55 14.33 -1.58 -26.09
N GLY A 56 13.73 -0.95 -25.07
CA GLY A 56 12.58 -0.05 -25.20
C GLY A 56 11.22 -0.74 -25.18
N GLU A 57 11.17 -2.07 -25.11
CA GLU A 57 9.92 -2.82 -24.99
C GLU A 57 9.67 -3.23 -23.53
N VAL A 58 8.44 -3.03 -23.06
CA VAL A 58 8.05 -3.45 -21.70
C VAL A 58 7.95 -4.97 -21.66
N LEU A 59 8.62 -5.59 -20.68
CA LEU A 59 8.53 -7.03 -20.47
C LEU A 59 7.10 -7.39 -19.98
N PRO A 60 6.42 -8.37 -20.60
CA PRO A 60 5.10 -8.81 -20.15
C PRO A 60 5.12 -9.34 -18.72
N SER A 61 4.02 -9.12 -17.99
CA SER A 61 3.90 -9.55 -16.59
C SER A 61 4.02 -11.06 -16.42
N GLU A 62 3.65 -11.85 -17.41
CA GLU A 62 3.78 -13.32 -17.37
C GLU A 62 5.23 -13.79 -17.28
N ASN A 63 6.18 -12.93 -17.65
CA ASN A 63 7.63 -13.19 -17.61
C ASN A 63 8.27 -12.68 -16.32
N ILE A 64 7.49 -12.20 -15.35
CA ILE A 64 7.97 -11.60 -14.10
C ILE A 64 7.44 -12.43 -12.94
N GLU A 65 8.34 -13.02 -12.16
CA GLU A 65 8.00 -13.65 -10.89
C GLU A 65 7.92 -12.58 -9.80
N LEU A 66 6.77 -12.50 -9.11
CA LEU A 66 6.55 -11.56 -8.02
C LEU A 66 6.57 -12.28 -6.67
N GLN A 67 7.39 -11.80 -5.75
CA GLN A 67 7.45 -12.29 -4.38
C GLN A 67 7.30 -11.10 -3.42
N PHE A 68 6.43 -11.25 -2.42
CA PHE A 68 6.20 -10.25 -1.38
C PHE A 68 6.34 -10.91 -0.02
N GLU A 69 7.12 -10.28 0.85
CA GLU A 69 7.26 -10.69 2.25
C GLU A 69 7.04 -9.46 3.14
N PHE A 70 6.36 -9.67 4.25
CA PHE A 70 6.23 -8.67 5.30
C PHE A 70 6.43 -9.33 6.66
N LYS A 71 6.93 -8.55 7.61
CA LYS A 71 7.08 -8.99 9.00
C LYS A 71 6.54 -7.90 9.90
N GLU A 72 5.63 -8.26 10.78
CA GLU A 72 5.19 -7.36 11.83
C GLU A 72 6.38 -7.03 12.75
N LYS A 73 6.64 -5.74 12.96
CA LYS A 73 7.54 -5.33 14.04
C LYS A 73 6.76 -5.47 15.34
N SER A 74 7.13 -6.45 16.16
CA SER A 74 6.65 -6.55 17.53
C SER A 74 7.25 -5.40 18.36
N GLU A 75 6.73 -4.19 18.18
CA GLU A 75 6.89 -3.16 19.20
C GLU A 75 5.99 -3.56 20.36
N LYS A 76 6.51 -3.54 21.59
CA LYS A 76 5.68 -3.63 22.79
C LYS A 76 4.65 -2.49 22.66
N ARG A 77 3.43 -2.83 22.26
CA ARG A 77 2.27 -1.96 22.40
C ARG A 77 2.05 -1.80 23.90
N GLU A 78 2.80 -0.89 24.51
CA GLU A 78 2.41 -0.32 25.79
C GLU A 78 1.04 0.28 25.50
N ARG A 79 0.01 -0.35 26.07
CA ARG A 79 -1.38 0.07 25.93
C ARG A 79 -1.46 1.49 26.46
N MET A 80 -1.23 2.49 25.59
CA MET A 80 -1.70 3.83 25.85
C MET A 80 -3.21 3.70 25.87
N GLY A 81 -3.75 3.76 27.08
CA GLY A 81 -5.18 3.74 27.35
C GLY A 81 -5.84 4.89 26.60
N ILE A 82 -6.35 4.60 25.42
CA ILE A 82 -7.40 5.39 24.81
C ILE A 82 -8.68 4.82 25.42
N GLU A 83 -9.11 5.39 26.53
CA GLU A 83 -10.48 5.19 26.98
C GLU A 83 -11.42 5.75 25.90
N PRO A 84 -12.53 5.06 25.56
CA PRO A 84 -13.52 5.61 24.66
C PRO A 84 -14.05 6.89 25.28
N THR A 85 -13.82 8.03 24.63
CA THR A 85 -14.55 9.24 24.98
C THR A 85 -15.98 9.05 24.51
N GLU A 86 -16.89 8.76 25.44
CA GLU A 86 -18.33 8.84 25.20
C GLU A 86 -18.69 10.26 24.77
N ARG A 87 -19.37 10.38 23.62
CA ARG A 87 -20.34 11.43 23.33
C ARG A 87 -21.51 10.84 22.58
#